data_AF-A0A2T5K4B2-F1
#
_entry.id   AF-A0A2T5K4B2-F1
#
_cell.length_a   1.000
_cell.length_b   1.000
_cell.length_c   1.000
_cell.angle_alpha   90.00
_cell.angle_beta   90.00
_cell.angle_gamma   90.00
#
_symmetry.space_group_name_H-M   'P 1'
#
loop_
_entity.id
_entity.type
_entity.pdbx_description
1 polymer ?
#
loop_
_entity_poly.entity_id
_entity_poly.type
_entity_poly.pdbx_seq_one_letter_code
_entity_poly.pdbx_strand_id
1 'polypeptide(L)'
;MKTKYTALSIAVAGLFAATQAGAVPVLQIGAPGGFGEGTYADYQGSSTSPTESNTAITSGGILYVGGVYQNNNVLSLGGQFGSGSNWSSFGLPTVFNTHDAVLLVSVPQGTLATALASLTVGGNFAFYSDANNSFFPNNHDPVKAAVSDFLFFDIGDFAKIAGAVPDFTTETGGAAGQIKTLNVAGFGSLPWAHFDAMALETRTQGQTRISTTLENDPGSHDVTWKGDGPPPQEIPEPATLALLGLGLLGLGVARRQKK
;
A
#
# COMPACT_ATOMS: atom_id res chain seq x y z
N MET A 1 6.94 -27.12 57.94
CA MET A 1 6.28 -25.97 57.29
C MET A 1 7.39 -25.10 56.68
N LYS A 2 7.25 -24.71 55.40
CA LYS A 2 8.07 -23.74 54.65
C LYS A 2 9.49 -24.14 54.21
N THR A 3 9.57 -24.84 53.07
CA THR A 3 10.58 -24.58 52.02
C THR A 3 10.14 -25.29 50.73
N LYS A 4 9.16 -24.70 50.05
CA LYS A 4 8.66 -25.17 48.73
C LYS A 4 8.42 -23.99 47.78
N TYR A 5 9.29 -22.98 47.69
CA TYR A 5 9.08 -21.86 46.77
C TYR A 5 10.37 -21.21 46.26
N THR A 6 11.35 -22.02 45.83
CA THR A 6 12.60 -21.47 45.25
C THR A 6 12.97 -22.08 43.89
N ALA A 7 12.04 -22.81 43.26
CA ALA A 7 12.21 -23.37 41.92
C ALA A 7 11.18 -22.84 40.91
N LEU A 8 10.44 -21.78 41.26
CA LEU A 8 9.35 -21.21 40.47
C LEU A 8 9.57 -19.72 40.15
N SER A 9 10.83 -19.33 39.93
CA SER A 9 11.17 -17.93 39.60
C SER A 9 12.15 -17.79 38.44
N ILE A 10 12.66 -18.89 37.89
CA ILE A 10 13.56 -18.89 36.72
C ILE A 10 12.85 -19.40 35.45
N ALA A 11 11.73 -20.13 35.60
CA ALA A 11 10.98 -20.66 34.46
C ALA A 11 9.92 -19.70 33.86
N VAL A 12 9.65 -18.55 34.51
CA VAL A 12 8.60 -17.60 34.06
C VAL A 12 9.21 -16.34 33.39
N ALA A 13 10.52 -16.11 33.53
CA ALA A 13 11.21 -15.00 32.86
C ALA A 13 11.82 -15.39 31.49
N GLY A 14 11.71 -16.67 31.08
CA GLY A 14 12.51 -17.24 29.99
C GLY A 14 11.79 -17.60 28.68
N LEU A 15 10.46 -17.48 28.57
CA LEU A 15 9.78 -17.89 27.33
C LEU A 15 8.65 -16.95 26.86
N PHE A 16 8.70 -15.68 27.26
CA PHE A 16 8.31 -14.61 26.34
C PHE A 16 9.51 -14.26 25.44
N ALA A 17 10.07 -15.29 24.78
CA ALA A 17 10.59 -15.06 23.45
C ALA A 17 9.35 -14.84 22.59
N ALA A 18 8.75 -13.64 22.71
CA ALA A 18 8.06 -13.08 21.57
C ALA A 18 9.10 -13.15 20.47
N THR A 19 8.91 -14.07 19.54
CA THR A 19 9.50 -13.96 18.23
C THR A 19 9.10 -12.57 17.79
N GLN A 20 10.02 -11.60 17.94
CA GLN A 20 9.96 -10.42 17.12
C GLN A 20 10.12 -10.98 15.71
N ALA A 21 8.98 -11.34 15.10
CA ALA A 21 8.86 -11.43 13.67
C ALA A 21 9.49 -10.12 13.22
N GLY A 22 10.70 -10.22 12.64
CA GLY A 22 11.53 -9.06 12.40
C GLY A 22 10.69 -8.09 11.61
N ALA A 23 10.33 -6.97 12.23
CA ALA A 23 9.63 -5.91 11.54
C ALA A 23 10.56 -5.53 10.39
N VAL A 24 10.17 -5.89 9.17
CA VAL A 24 10.92 -5.57 7.95
C VAL A 24 10.78 -4.04 7.70
N PRO A 25 11.60 -3.26 6.95
CA PRO A 25 11.37 -1.82 6.86
C PRO A 25 10.23 -1.70 5.87
N VAL A 26 9.01 -1.60 6.38
CA VAL A 26 7.83 -1.77 5.54
C VAL A 26 7.55 -0.41 4.91
N LEU A 27 7.76 -0.28 3.59
CA LEU A 27 7.25 0.86 2.82
C LEU A 27 5.76 0.62 2.52
N GLN A 28 4.92 0.76 3.52
CA GLN A 28 3.49 0.44 3.39
C GLN A 28 2.83 1.36 2.38
N ILE A 29 1.94 0.82 1.54
CA ILE A 29 1.05 1.61 0.70
C ILE A 29 -0.37 1.35 1.13
N GLY A 30 -1.17 2.40 1.19
CA GLY A 30 -2.59 2.32 1.52
C GLY A 30 -3.37 3.37 0.76
N ALA A 31 -4.69 3.23 0.79
CA ALA A 31 -5.62 4.24 0.32
C ALA A 31 -6.56 4.64 1.47
N PRO A 32 -7.25 5.79 1.37
CA PRO A 32 -8.31 6.13 2.31
C PRO A 32 -9.39 5.04 2.36
N GLY A 33 -9.83 4.70 3.57
CA GLY A 33 -10.93 3.78 3.79
C GLY A 33 -12.24 4.24 3.17
N GLY A 34 -13.00 3.28 2.63
CA GLY A 34 -14.34 3.46 2.12
C GLY A 34 -15.41 3.56 3.22
N PHE A 35 -16.67 3.60 2.81
CA PHE A 35 -17.78 3.60 3.76
C PHE A 35 -17.83 2.28 4.53
N GLY A 36 -17.74 2.36 5.87
CA GLY A 36 -17.78 1.19 6.74
C GLY A 36 -16.42 0.53 6.99
N GLU A 37 -15.35 1.08 6.41
CA GLU A 37 -13.96 0.66 6.63
C GLU A 37 -13.30 1.55 7.70
N GLY A 38 -12.04 1.25 8.02
CA GLY A 38 -11.23 2.03 8.95
C GLY A 38 -10.67 3.32 8.32
N THR A 39 -9.53 3.77 8.84
CA THR A 39 -8.74 4.87 8.26
C THR A 39 -8.21 4.51 6.87
N TYR A 40 -7.81 3.25 6.69
CA TYR A 40 -7.25 2.72 5.46
C TYR A 40 -8.23 1.77 4.77
N ALA A 41 -8.11 1.66 3.45
CA ALA A 41 -8.92 0.75 2.66
C ALA A 41 -8.60 -0.71 3.00
N ASP A 42 -9.65 -1.52 3.12
CA ASP A 42 -9.52 -2.93 3.43
C ASP A 42 -8.88 -3.71 2.26
N TYR A 43 -8.02 -4.67 2.60
CA TYR A 43 -7.38 -5.54 1.63
C TYR A 43 -8.31 -6.65 1.15
N GLN A 44 -8.41 -6.80 -0.16
CA GLN A 44 -9.15 -7.86 -0.81
C GLN A 44 -8.23 -9.05 -1.07
N GLY A 45 -8.66 -10.25 -0.68
CA GLY A 45 -7.89 -11.47 -0.90
C GLY A 45 -7.68 -11.82 -2.38
N SER A 46 -8.52 -11.30 -3.27
CA SER A 46 -8.35 -11.40 -4.73
C SER A 46 -9.08 -10.29 -5.46
N SER A 47 -8.51 -9.85 -6.58
CA SER A 47 -9.09 -8.84 -7.48
C SER A 47 -9.06 -9.36 -8.93
N THR A 48 -9.97 -8.85 -9.77
CA THR A 48 -9.94 -9.06 -11.23
C THR A 48 -9.88 -7.73 -11.96
N SER A 49 -9.15 -7.68 -13.08
CA SER A 49 -8.84 -6.46 -13.83
C SER A 49 -8.12 -5.39 -12.99
N PRO A 50 -6.84 -5.61 -12.62
CA PRO A 50 -6.01 -6.77 -12.93
C PRO A 50 -6.24 -7.95 -11.98
N THR A 51 -5.66 -9.11 -12.30
CA THR A 51 -5.65 -10.23 -11.34
C THR A 51 -4.54 -9.98 -10.34
N GLU A 52 -4.86 -10.01 -9.06
CA GLU A 52 -3.92 -9.71 -7.96
C GLU A 52 -4.54 -10.23 -6.65
N SER A 53 -3.73 -10.29 -5.60
CA SER A 53 -4.13 -10.80 -4.27
C SER A 53 -3.60 -9.89 -3.19
N ASN A 54 -4.36 -9.71 -2.10
CA ASN A 54 -3.99 -8.88 -0.95
C ASN A 54 -3.77 -7.40 -1.33
N THR A 55 -4.68 -6.86 -2.14
CA THR A 55 -4.65 -5.49 -2.63
C THR A 55 -5.78 -4.67 -2.00
N ALA A 56 -5.52 -3.43 -1.63
CA ALA A 56 -6.56 -2.46 -1.32
C ALA A 56 -7.05 -1.83 -2.62
N ILE A 57 -8.36 -1.78 -2.80
CA ILE A 57 -8.97 -1.18 -4.00
C ILE A 57 -9.45 0.22 -3.68
N THR A 58 -9.09 1.18 -4.53
CA THR A 58 -9.59 2.55 -4.44
C THR A 58 -10.09 3.05 -5.80
N SER A 59 -10.98 4.03 -5.79
CA SER A 59 -11.31 4.84 -6.97
C SER A 59 -10.87 6.31 -6.80
N GLY A 60 -10.34 6.66 -5.63
CA GLY A 60 -9.86 7.99 -5.31
C GLY A 60 -8.42 8.25 -5.78
N GLY A 61 -8.07 9.53 -5.90
CA GLY A 61 -6.72 9.99 -6.25
C GLY A 61 -5.79 10.19 -5.05
N ILE A 62 -6.04 9.53 -3.92
CA ILE A 62 -5.21 9.69 -2.71
C ILE A 62 -4.58 8.35 -2.37
N LEU A 63 -3.26 8.35 -2.20
CA LEU A 63 -2.50 7.24 -1.64
C LEU A 63 -1.78 7.69 -0.38
N TYR A 64 -1.59 6.76 0.54
CA TYR A 64 -0.70 6.88 1.68
C TYR A 64 0.51 6.00 1.44
N VAL A 65 1.71 6.53 1.60
CA VAL A 65 2.94 5.74 1.61
C VAL A 65 3.62 5.94 2.96
N GLY A 66 3.72 4.87 3.74
CA GLY A 66 4.33 4.85 5.06
C GLY A 66 5.73 4.26 5.02
N GLY A 67 6.76 5.06 5.27
CA GLY A 67 8.14 4.56 5.40
C GLY A 67 8.47 4.23 6.85
N VAL A 68 8.53 2.94 7.19
CA VAL A 68 8.84 2.46 8.55
C VAL A 68 10.33 2.20 8.74
N TYR A 69 10.92 2.79 9.78
CA TYR A 69 12.27 2.50 10.23
C TYR A 69 12.21 1.33 11.21
N GLN A 70 12.64 0.14 10.78
CA GLN A 70 12.53 -1.11 11.58
C GLN A 70 13.09 -1.05 13.00
N ASN A 71 14.11 -0.22 13.22
CA ASN A 71 14.85 -0.15 14.47
C ASN A 71 15.74 1.11 14.51
N ASN A 72 16.50 1.26 15.60
CA ASN A 72 17.40 2.40 15.78
C ASN A 72 18.67 2.38 14.92
N ASN A 73 18.93 1.31 14.17
CA ASN A 73 20.10 1.22 13.29
C ASN A 73 19.78 1.68 11.86
N VAL A 74 18.51 1.85 11.49
CA VAL A 74 18.14 2.48 10.21
C VAL A 74 18.37 3.98 10.32
N LEU A 75 19.23 4.49 9.45
CA LEU A 75 19.66 5.90 9.38
C LEU A 75 18.86 6.68 8.35
N SER A 76 18.56 6.05 7.21
CA SER A 76 17.81 6.66 6.11
C SER A 76 16.98 5.60 5.40
N LEU A 77 15.77 5.98 4.97
CA LEU A 77 14.93 5.23 4.06
C LEU A 77 14.53 6.20 2.94
N GLY A 78 15.19 6.09 1.79
CA GLY A 78 15.14 7.10 0.72
C GLY A 78 16.21 6.85 -0.33
N GLY A 79 16.78 7.88 -0.94
CA GLY A 79 17.83 7.74 -1.95
C GLY A 79 19.20 7.40 -1.35
N GLN A 80 20.25 7.77 -2.09
CA GLN A 80 21.63 7.56 -1.65
C GLN A 80 21.93 8.35 -0.37
N PHE A 81 22.37 7.66 0.69
CA PHE A 81 22.83 8.31 1.92
C PHE A 81 24.34 8.56 1.87
N GLY A 82 24.74 9.84 1.86
CA GLY A 82 26.16 10.24 1.82
C GLY A 82 26.87 9.65 0.60
N SER A 83 27.95 8.91 0.82
CA SER A 83 28.69 8.18 -0.23
C SER A 83 28.29 6.71 -0.33
N GLY A 84 27.12 6.32 0.18
CA GLY A 84 26.60 4.95 0.13
C GLY A 84 26.31 4.47 -1.29
N SER A 85 25.87 3.22 -1.44
CA SER A 85 25.41 2.72 -2.74
C SER A 85 24.22 3.55 -3.24
N ASN A 86 24.16 3.75 -4.56
CA ASN A 86 23.04 4.38 -5.25
C ASN A 86 22.26 3.34 -6.08
N TRP A 87 21.08 3.69 -6.60
CA TRP A 87 20.17 2.84 -7.36
C TRP A 87 20.86 2.02 -8.46
N SER A 88 21.75 2.65 -9.23
CA SER A 88 22.48 1.95 -10.29
C SER A 88 23.44 0.87 -9.79
N SER A 89 23.82 0.90 -8.51
CA SER A 89 24.59 -0.18 -7.86
C SER A 89 23.78 -1.48 -7.76
N PHE A 90 22.46 -1.38 -7.86
CA PHE A 90 21.50 -2.48 -7.84
C PHE A 90 20.95 -2.81 -9.23
N GLY A 91 21.56 -2.26 -10.30
CA GLY A 91 21.20 -2.57 -11.69
C GLY A 91 20.11 -1.68 -12.29
N LEU A 92 19.62 -0.66 -11.56
CA LEU A 92 18.67 0.30 -12.10
C LEU A 92 19.36 1.33 -13.03
N PRO A 93 18.61 1.94 -13.97
CA PRO A 93 19.14 3.02 -14.81
C PRO A 93 19.67 4.20 -13.99
N THR A 94 20.73 4.85 -14.47
CA THR A 94 21.39 5.95 -13.73
C THR A 94 20.51 7.17 -13.47
N VAL A 95 19.39 7.33 -14.19
CA VAL A 95 18.41 8.39 -13.91
C VAL A 95 17.81 8.25 -12.51
N PHE A 96 17.70 7.04 -11.97
CA PHE A 96 17.24 6.82 -10.60
C PHE A 96 18.19 7.42 -9.56
N ASN A 97 19.46 7.62 -9.88
CA ASN A 97 20.47 8.03 -8.90
C ASN A 97 20.24 9.42 -8.29
N THR A 98 19.38 10.24 -8.91
CA THR A 98 19.00 11.57 -8.42
C THR A 98 17.68 11.59 -7.65
N HIS A 99 17.08 10.43 -7.41
CA HIS A 99 15.77 10.30 -6.77
C HIS A 99 15.86 9.57 -5.43
N ASP A 100 14.96 9.94 -4.53
CA ASP A 100 14.86 9.32 -3.22
C ASP A 100 13.96 8.08 -3.27
N ALA A 101 12.95 7.93 -2.41
CA ALA A 101 12.01 6.83 -2.56
C ALA A 101 11.20 6.99 -3.85
N VAL A 102 10.89 5.86 -4.47
CA VAL A 102 10.24 5.79 -5.77
C VAL A 102 8.91 5.07 -5.62
N LEU A 103 7.84 5.69 -6.12
CA LEU A 103 6.58 5.03 -6.37
C LEU A 103 6.63 4.41 -7.78
N LEU A 104 6.49 3.10 -7.83
CA LEU A 104 6.25 2.37 -9.06
C LEU A 104 4.74 2.35 -9.32
N VAL A 105 4.36 2.74 -10.53
CA VAL A 105 3.00 2.59 -11.03
C VAL A 105 2.99 1.63 -12.19
N SER A 106 2.30 0.52 -12.01
CA SER A 106 1.99 -0.45 -13.05
C SER A 106 0.64 -0.10 -13.68
N VAL A 107 0.59 -0.01 -15.01
CA VAL A 107 -0.63 0.22 -15.80
C VAL A 107 -0.77 -0.88 -16.84
N PRO A 108 -1.96 -1.14 -17.43
CA PRO A 108 -2.09 -2.24 -18.39
C PRO A 108 -1.11 -2.13 -19.56
N GLN A 109 -0.59 -3.27 -19.99
CA GLN A 109 0.29 -3.33 -21.16
C GLN A 109 -0.33 -2.62 -22.37
N GLY A 110 0.49 -1.83 -23.06
CA GLY A 110 0.10 -1.07 -24.24
C GLY A 110 -0.60 0.26 -23.92
N THR A 111 -0.63 0.66 -22.64
CA THR A 111 -1.22 1.94 -22.21
C THR A 111 -0.19 2.97 -21.74
N LEU A 112 1.12 2.66 -21.84
CA LEU A 112 2.20 3.55 -21.42
C LEU A 112 2.08 4.98 -21.97
N ALA A 113 1.77 5.13 -23.26
CA ALA A 113 1.61 6.45 -23.88
C ALA A 113 0.44 7.24 -23.28
N THR A 114 -0.67 6.56 -22.96
CA THR A 114 -1.83 7.17 -22.29
C THR A 114 -1.46 7.60 -20.87
N ALA A 115 -0.77 6.74 -20.11
CA ALA A 115 -0.32 7.05 -18.77
C ALA A 115 0.66 8.25 -18.76
N LEU A 116 1.69 8.24 -19.61
CA LEU A 116 2.67 9.32 -19.71
C LEU A 116 2.07 10.68 -20.11
N ALA A 117 0.96 10.68 -20.85
CA ALA A 117 0.32 11.91 -21.30
C ALA A 117 -0.41 12.67 -20.18
N SER A 118 -0.76 12.02 -19.06
CA SER A 118 -1.67 12.63 -18.08
C SER A 118 -1.47 12.20 -16.63
N LEU A 119 -0.94 11.01 -16.36
CA LEU A 119 -0.79 10.50 -15.01
C LEU A 119 0.27 11.31 -14.26
N THR A 120 -0.11 11.81 -13.08
CA THR A 120 0.76 12.60 -12.22
C THR A 120 0.67 12.16 -10.77
N VAL A 121 1.78 12.30 -10.03
CA VAL A 121 1.87 12.06 -8.60
C VAL A 121 2.39 13.33 -7.94
N GLY A 122 1.61 13.92 -7.04
CA GLY A 122 1.92 15.24 -6.45
C GLY A 122 1.99 16.36 -7.51
N GLY A 123 1.34 16.17 -8.67
CA GLY A 123 1.42 17.08 -9.82
C GLY A 123 2.65 16.90 -10.70
N ASN A 124 3.55 15.95 -10.40
CA ASN A 124 4.72 15.65 -11.20
C ASN A 124 4.46 14.47 -12.15
N PHE A 125 5.04 14.52 -13.34
CA PHE A 125 5.08 13.39 -14.26
C PHE A 125 6.15 12.37 -13.84
N ALA A 126 6.05 11.16 -14.38
CA ALA A 126 7.04 10.12 -14.17
C ALA A 126 8.42 10.59 -14.65
N PHE A 127 9.45 10.39 -13.83
CA PHE A 127 10.83 10.71 -14.22
C PHE A 127 11.43 9.64 -15.13
N TYR A 128 10.86 8.43 -15.07
CA TYR A 128 11.26 7.30 -15.89
C TYR A 128 10.07 6.40 -16.22
N SER A 129 10.19 5.63 -17.30
CA SER A 129 9.20 4.64 -17.68
C SER A 129 9.85 3.54 -18.50
N ASP A 130 9.33 2.32 -18.40
CA ASP A 130 9.77 1.16 -19.17
C ASP A 130 8.56 0.23 -19.40
N ALA A 131 8.37 -0.25 -20.62
CA ALA A 131 7.26 -1.13 -20.97
C ALA A 131 7.51 -2.61 -20.59
N ASN A 132 8.74 -2.96 -20.22
CA ASN A 132 9.17 -4.35 -20.04
C ASN A 132 9.84 -4.61 -18.69
N ASN A 133 10.39 -3.59 -18.03
CA ASN A 133 11.12 -3.76 -16.77
C ASN A 133 10.48 -2.95 -15.64
N SER A 134 9.93 -3.65 -14.64
CA SER A 134 9.44 -3.01 -13.41
C SER A 134 10.57 -2.52 -12.52
N PHE A 135 11.78 -3.06 -12.67
CA PHE A 135 12.92 -2.92 -11.74
C PHE A 135 12.58 -3.25 -10.28
N PHE A 136 11.37 -3.78 -10.04
CA PHE A 136 10.88 -4.07 -8.72
C PHE A 136 11.42 -5.45 -8.29
N PRO A 137 12.08 -5.56 -7.12
CA PRO A 137 12.70 -6.81 -6.70
C PRO A 137 11.70 -7.98 -6.56
N ASN A 138 10.42 -7.69 -6.35
CA ASN A 138 9.36 -8.69 -6.20
C ASN A 138 8.40 -8.68 -7.40
N ASN A 139 8.62 -9.56 -8.37
CA ASN A 139 7.71 -9.70 -9.52
C ASN A 139 6.44 -10.49 -9.12
N HIS A 140 5.29 -9.82 -9.15
CA HIS A 140 3.98 -10.38 -8.82
C HIS A 140 2.91 -9.86 -9.80
N ASP A 141 1.65 -10.26 -9.66
CA ASP A 141 0.60 -9.73 -10.54
C ASP A 141 0.00 -8.47 -9.90
N PRO A 142 -0.12 -7.33 -10.64
CA PRO A 142 0.14 -7.16 -12.07
C PRO A 142 1.58 -6.74 -12.44
N VAL A 143 2.46 -6.55 -11.46
CA VAL A 143 3.87 -6.08 -11.62
C VAL A 143 4.77 -7.09 -12.36
N LYS A 144 4.48 -7.32 -13.64
CA LYS A 144 5.25 -8.21 -14.53
C LYS A 144 5.17 -7.78 -15.99
N ALA A 145 6.24 -8.06 -16.72
CA ALA A 145 6.31 -7.81 -18.16
C ALA A 145 5.17 -8.52 -18.91
N ALA A 146 4.72 -7.94 -20.02
CA ALA A 146 3.59 -8.42 -20.82
C ALA A 146 2.22 -8.44 -20.10
N VAL A 147 2.14 -7.90 -18.89
CA VAL A 147 0.86 -7.56 -18.23
C VAL A 147 0.79 -6.08 -17.94
N SER A 148 1.91 -5.48 -17.55
CA SER A 148 1.98 -4.07 -17.22
C SER A 148 3.04 -3.33 -18.02
N ASP A 149 2.80 -2.05 -18.25
CA ASP A 149 3.82 -1.03 -18.49
C ASP A 149 4.11 -0.30 -17.16
N PHE A 150 5.33 0.23 -17.00
CA PHE A 150 5.82 0.75 -15.73
C PHE A 150 6.18 2.23 -15.80
N LEU A 151 5.74 2.99 -14.81
CA LEU A 151 6.07 4.40 -14.61
C LEU A 151 6.68 4.58 -13.21
N PHE A 152 7.66 5.47 -13.10
CA PHE A 152 8.37 5.70 -11.84
C PHE A 152 8.29 7.17 -11.46
N PHE A 153 7.84 7.42 -10.23
CA PHE A 153 7.67 8.75 -9.67
C PHE A 153 8.53 8.91 -8.43
N ASP A 154 9.19 10.05 -8.33
CA ASP A 154 9.94 10.42 -7.13
C ASP A 154 8.95 10.87 -6.07
N ILE A 155 8.98 10.24 -4.91
CA ILE A 155 8.14 10.58 -3.78
C ILE A 155 8.94 11.16 -2.62
N GLY A 156 10.26 11.34 -2.76
CA GLY A 156 11.16 11.93 -1.77
C GLY A 156 11.59 10.96 -0.66
N ASP A 157 12.35 11.44 0.32
CA ASP A 157 12.83 10.69 1.49
C ASP A 157 11.83 10.62 2.65
N PHE A 158 11.97 9.64 3.54
CA PHE A 158 11.11 9.54 4.72
C PHE A 158 11.78 10.13 5.96
N ALA A 159 11.02 10.87 6.75
CA ALA A 159 11.46 11.29 8.07
C ALA A 159 11.26 10.18 9.11
N LYS A 160 12.14 10.13 10.11
CA LYS A 160 11.99 9.23 11.27
C LYS A 160 11.24 9.94 12.40
N ILE A 161 9.92 9.77 12.46
CA ILE A 161 9.06 10.33 13.50
C ILE A 161 8.58 9.20 14.42
N ALA A 162 8.85 9.30 15.73
CA ALA A 162 8.52 8.24 16.68
C ALA A 162 7.00 7.99 16.76
N GLY A 163 6.58 6.72 16.62
CA GLY A 163 5.19 6.30 16.79
C GLY A 163 4.23 6.78 15.70
N ALA A 164 4.74 7.23 14.55
CA ALA A 164 3.94 7.92 13.54
C ALA A 164 3.27 6.99 12.52
N VAL A 165 3.77 5.78 12.32
CA VAL A 165 3.29 4.87 11.26
C VAL A 165 2.64 3.64 11.90
N PRO A 166 1.32 3.48 11.84
CA PRO A 166 0.65 2.24 12.24
C PRO A 166 0.85 1.16 11.17
N ASP A 167 0.39 -0.05 11.47
CA ASP A 167 0.14 -1.08 10.47
C ASP A 167 -1.15 -0.72 9.70
N PHE A 168 -1.07 -0.58 8.37
CA PHE A 168 -2.20 -0.12 7.54
C PHE A 168 -3.33 -1.15 7.42
N THR A 169 -3.11 -2.42 7.75
CA THR A 169 -4.16 -3.47 7.70
C THR A 169 -4.93 -3.56 9.01
N THR A 170 -4.22 -3.54 10.13
CA THR A 170 -4.81 -3.72 11.45
C THR A 170 -5.15 -2.39 12.10
N GLU A 171 -4.61 -1.28 11.59
CA GLU A 171 -4.67 0.07 12.15
C GLU A 171 -4.17 0.14 13.59
N THR A 172 -3.28 -0.78 13.96
CA THR A 172 -2.73 -0.88 15.30
C THR A 172 -1.23 -0.56 15.34
N GLY A 173 -0.73 -0.31 16.55
CA GLY A 173 0.68 -0.05 16.78
C GLY A 173 1.10 1.39 16.46
N GLY A 174 2.40 1.56 16.22
CA GLY A 174 3.02 2.86 15.98
C GLY A 174 4.53 2.72 15.90
N ALA A 175 5.04 2.51 14.70
CA ALA A 175 6.46 2.43 14.41
C ALA A 175 7.06 3.82 14.14
N ALA A 176 8.38 3.94 14.26
CA ALA A 176 9.07 5.17 13.88
C ALA A 176 9.13 5.30 12.36
N GLY A 177 8.74 6.45 11.80
CA GLY A 177 8.68 6.64 10.36
C GLY A 177 7.88 7.87 9.96
N GLN A 178 7.42 7.92 8.71
CA GLN A 178 6.54 8.98 8.21
C GLN A 178 5.52 8.40 7.24
N ILE A 179 4.29 8.91 7.30
CA ILE A 179 3.28 8.71 6.26
C ILE A 179 3.29 9.93 5.34
N LYS A 180 3.42 9.69 4.04
CA LYS A 180 3.23 10.69 2.99
C LYS A 180 1.86 10.51 2.36
N THR A 181 1.15 11.61 2.18
CA THR A 181 -0.07 11.65 1.38
C THR A 181 0.28 12.06 -0.03
N LEU A 182 0.03 11.18 -0.99
CA LEU A 182 0.27 11.42 -2.41
C LEU A 182 -1.05 11.68 -3.11
N ASN A 183 -1.09 12.74 -3.91
CA ASN A 183 -2.22 13.01 -4.81
C ASN A 183 -1.89 12.43 -6.20
N VAL A 184 -2.62 11.40 -6.61
CA VAL A 184 -2.51 10.77 -7.92
C VAL A 184 -3.67 11.23 -8.78
N ALA A 185 -3.35 11.78 -9.96
CA ALA A 185 -4.33 12.36 -10.84
C ALA A 185 -4.02 12.02 -12.30
N GLY A 186 -5.01 12.24 -13.18
CA GLY A 186 -4.82 12.06 -14.62
C GLY A 186 -4.80 10.59 -15.04
N PHE A 187 -5.64 9.76 -14.42
CA PHE A 187 -5.82 8.37 -14.83
C PHE A 187 -6.37 8.22 -16.26
N GLY A 188 -6.98 9.27 -16.82
CA GLY A 188 -7.41 9.30 -18.22
C GLY A 188 -8.37 8.15 -18.55
N SER A 189 -8.03 7.35 -19.57
CA SER A 189 -8.78 6.16 -19.97
C SER A 189 -8.16 4.86 -19.46
N LEU A 190 -7.27 4.92 -18.47
CA LEU A 190 -6.70 3.72 -17.86
C LEU A 190 -7.80 2.94 -17.15
N PRO A 191 -7.93 1.63 -17.36
CA PRO A 191 -8.89 0.80 -16.63
C PRO A 191 -8.48 0.57 -15.18
N TRP A 192 -7.17 0.56 -14.89
CA TRP A 192 -6.61 0.41 -13.56
C TRP A 192 -5.18 0.97 -13.50
N ALA A 193 -4.70 1.23 -12.29
CA ALA A 193 -3.31 1.54 -11.98
C ALA A 193 -2.95 0.90 -10.64
N HIS A 194 -1.88 0.11 -10.60
CA HIS A 194 -1.40 -0.58 -9.42
C HIS A 194 -0.14 0.09 -8.89
N PHE A 195 0.00 0.16 -7.57
CA PHE A 195 1.00 0.97 -6.89
C PHE A 195 1.88 0.13 -5.97
N ASP A 196 3.18 0.31 -6.14
CA ASP A 196 4.25 -0.23 -5.31
C ASP A 196 5.24 0.86 -4.93
N ALA A 197 6.04 0.62 -3.90
CA ALA A 197 7.04 1.57 -3.41
C ALA A 197 8.35 0.85 -3.15
N MET A 198 9.44 1.52 -3.50
CA MET A 198 10.80 1.08 -3.20
C MET A 198 11.65 2.27 -2.77
N ALA A 199 12.65 2.00 -1.94
CA ALA A 199 13.63 2.99 -1.50
C ALA A 199 14.98 2.31 -1.29
N LEU A 200 16.05 3.08 -1.12
CA LEU A 200 17.28 2.56 -0.55
C LEU A 200 17.21 2.68 0.99
N GLU A 201 17.29 1.56 1.69
CA GLU A 201 17.55 1.57 3.12
C GLU A 201 19.04 1.78 3.36
N THR A 202 19.38 2.76 4.19
CA THR A 202 20.71 2.89 4.77
C THR A 202 20.67 2.60 6.26
N ARG A 203 21.52 1.66 6.68
CA ARG A 203 21.62 1.17 8.05
C ARG A 203 23.05 1.13 8.56
N THR A 204 23.18 1.28 9.87
CA THR A 204 24.42 1.02 10.60
C THR A 204 24.60 -0.49 10.78
N GLN A 205 25.66 -1.04 10.19
CA GLN A 205 26.05 -2.45 10.32
C GLN A 205 27.21 -2.58 11.32
N GLY A 206 26.88 -2.65 12.62
CA GLY A 206 27.87 -2.51 13.69
C GLY A 206 28.38 -1.07 13.81
N GLN A 207 29.29 -0.78 14.74
CA GLN A 207 29.59 0.62 15.10
C GLN A 207 30.35 1.45 14.05
N THR A 208 30.98 0.83 13.05
CA THR A 208 31.90 1.52 12.12
C THR A 208 31.56 1.38 10.65
N ARG A 209 30.55 0.57 10.30
CA ARG A 209 30.16 0.32 8.91
C ARG A 209 28.75 0.80 8.67
N ILE A 210 28.57 1.54 7.58
CA ILE A 210 27.27 1.91 7.03
C ILE A 210 27.04 1.04 5.81
N SER A 211 25.83 0.51 5.65
CA SER A 211 25.41 -0.26 4.50
C SER A 211 24.17 0.35 3.91
N THR A 212 24.15 0.50 2.58
CA THR A 212 22.95 0.87 1.82
C THR A 212 22.50 -0.33 1.01
N THR A 213 21.22 -0.65 1.04
CA THR A 213 20.58 -1.76 0.31
C THR A 213 19.32 -1.27 -0.37
N LEU A 214 18.98 -1.82 -1.52
CA LEU A 214 17.65 -1.66 -2.08
C LEU A 214 16.64 -2.32 -1.14
N GLU A 215 15.74 -1.51 -0.62
CA GLU A 215 14.61 -1.94 0.19
C GLU A 215 13.37 -1.91 -0.69
N ASN A 216 12.83 -3.11 -0.92
CA ASN A 216 11.46 -3.27 -1.38
C ASN A 216 10.57 -3.42 -0.15
N ASP A 217 9.27 -3.45 -0.36
CA ASP A 217 8.36 -3.78 0.72
C ASP A 217 7.96 -5.27 0.71
N PRO A 218 8.57 -6.11 1.56
CA PRO A 218 8.17 -7.50 1.70
C PRO A 218 6.93 -7.69 2.60
N GLY A 219 6.47 -6.65 3.29
CA GLY A 219 5.20 -6.60 4.01
C GLY A 219 4.19 -5.66 3.36
N SER A 220 4.47 -5.27 2.11
CA SER A 220 3.70 -4.32 1.33
C SER A 220 2.31 -4.80 1.19
N HIS A 221 1.46 -3.85 1.42
CA HIS A 221 0.10 -3.91 1.03
C HIS A 221 0.01 -3.22 -0.32
N ASP A 222 -0.52 -3.93 -1.30
CA ASP A 222 -0.66 -3.41 -2.64
C ASP A 222 -1.86 -2.46 -2.68
N VAL A 223 -1.81 -1.42 -3.50
CA VAL A 223 -2.99 -0.61 -3.80
C VAL A 223 -3.25 -0.63 -5.29
N THR A 224 -4.49 -0.88 -5.67
CA THR A 224 -4.94 -0.72 -7.05
C THR A 224 -6.06 0.30 -7.13
N TRP A 225 -5.78 1.36 -7.88
CA TRP A 225 -6.83 2.24 -8.38
C TRP A 225 -7.57 1.53 -9.51
N LYS A 226 -8.90 1.52 -9.43
CA LYS A 226 -9.75 1.12 -10.54
C LYS A 226 -10.58 2.31 -10.98
N GLY A 227 -10.57 2.55 -12.29
CA GLY A 227 -11.52 3.49 -12.87
C GLY A 227 -12.90 2.96 -12.56
N ASP A 228 -13.74 3.79 -11.94
CA ASP A 228 -15.15 3.48 -11.77
C ASP A 228 -15.69 3.05 -13.15
N GLY A 229 -15.92 1.74 -13.31
CA GLY A 229 -17.05 1.34 -14.13
C GLY A 229 -18.26 2.11 -13.60
N PRO A 230 -19.24 2.48 -14.46
CA PRO A 230 -20.36 3.29 -14.01
C PRO A 230 -20.85 2.74 -12.67
N PRO A 231 -21.08 3.60 -11.66
CA PRO A 231 -21.45 3.14 -10.32
C PRO A 231 -22.53 2.08 -10.48
N PRO A 232 -22.54 1.00 -9.68
CA PRO A 232 -23.63 0.03 -9.76
C PRO A 232 -24.90 0.83 -9.73
N GLN A 233 -25.60 0.89 -10.87
CA GLN A 233 -26.84 1.62 -10.92
C GLN A 233 -27.68 0.86 -9.90
N GLU A 234 -28.04 1.52 -8.80
CA GLU A 234 -29.07 1.01 -7.90
C GLU A 234 -30.34 0.94 -8.74
N ILE A 235 -30.48 -0.13 -9.53
CA ILE A 235 -31.75 -0.53 -10.09
C ILE A 235 -32.53 -0.87 -8.82
N PRO A 236 -33.56 -0.10 -8.44
CA PRO A 236 -34.36 -0.46 -7.29
C PRO A 236 -34.81 -1.89 -7.52
N GLU A 237 -34.41 -2.80 -6.63
CA GLU A 237 -34.76 -4.20 -6.80
C GLU A 237 -36.28 -4.25 -7.01
N PRO A 238 -36.78 -4.88 -8.09
CA PRO A 238 -38.22 -4.98 -8.33
C PRO A 238 -38.96 -5.54 -7.12
N ALA A 239 -38.26 -6.31 -6.28
CA ALA A 239 -38.73 -6.84 -5.01
C ALA A 239 -39.08 -5.75 -3.98
N THR A 240 -38.30 -4.69 -3.83
CA THR A 240 -38.54 -3.65 -2.80
C THR A 240 -39.75 -2.80 -3.14
N LEU A 241 -39.93 -2.45 -4.41
CA LEU A 241 -41.15 -1.77 -4.89
C LEU A 241 -42.37 -2.70 -4.83
N ALA A 242 -42.20 -3.99 -5.15
CA ALA A 242 -43.27 -4.97 -5.01
C ALA A 242 -43.68 -5.17 -3.54
N LEU A 243 -42.73 -5.23 -2.60
CA LEU A 243 -42.98 -5.34 -1.15
C LEU A 243 -43.63 -4.08 -0.58
N LEU A 244 -43.21 -2.89 -1.03
CA LEU A 244 -43.88 -1.63 -0.66
C LEU A 244 -45.33 -1.59 -1.20
N GLY A 245 -45.55 -2.00 -2.45
CA GLY A 245 -46.88 -2.10 -3.06
C GLY A 245 -47.77 -3.12 -2.35
N LEU A 246 -47.24 -4.30 -2.02
CA LEU A 246 -47.95 -5.35 -1.27
C LEU A 246 -48.23 -4.92 0.17
N GLY A 247 -47.30 -4.21 0.82
CA GLY A 247 -47.49 -3.66 2.17
C GLY A 247 -48.60 -2.62 2.24
N LEU A 248 -48.67 -1.72 1.25
CA LEU A 248 -49.74 -0.72 1.13
C LEU A 248 -51.10 -1.35 0.81
N LEU A 249 -51.14 -2.38 -0.04
CA LEU A 249 -52.37 -3.16 -0.30
C LEU A 249 -52.84 -3.91 0.95
N GLY A 250 -51.92 -4.52 1.70
CA GLY A 250 -52.21 -5.19 2.97
C GLY A 250 -52.81 -4.23 4.01
N LEU A 251 -52.26 -3.03 4.15
CA LEU A 251 -52.80 -1.98 5.03
C LEU A 251 -54.19 -1.49 4.57
N GLY A 252 -54.41 -1.38 3.25
CA GLY A 252 -55.70 -1.00 2.69
C GLY A 252 -56.81 -2.03 2.97
N VAL A 253 -56.50 -3.32 2.84
CA VAL A 253 -57.44 -4.42 3.14
C VAL A 253 -57.71 -4.53 4.64
N ALA A 254 -56.68 -4.44 5.48
CA ALA A 254 -56.83 -4.49 6.93
C ALA A 254 -57.71 -3.35 7.49
N ARG A 255 -57.70 -2.17 6.84
CA ARG A 255 -58.53 -1.02 7.24
C ARG A 255 -60.01 -1.19 6.86
N ARG A 256 -60.33 -1.98 5.83
CA ARG A 256 -61.70 -2.32 5.43
C ARG A 256 -62.36 -3.37 6.32
N GLN A 257 -61.58 -4.26 6.95
CA GLN A 257 -62.10 -5.30 7.85
C GLN A 257 -62.43 -4.80 9.27
N LYS A 258 -62.10 -3.53 9.60
CA LYS A 258 -62.43 -2.90 10.89
C LYS A 258 -63.63 -1.92 10.81
N LYS A 259 -64.36 -1.90 9.69
CA LYS A 259 -65.70 -1.29 9.58
C LYS A 259 -66.73 -2.40 9.45
#